data_AF-A0A5K3EIP7-F1
#
_entry.id   AF-A0A5K3EIP7-F1
#
_cell.length_a   1.000
_cell.length_b   1.000
_cell.length_c   1.000
_cell.angle_alpha   90.00
_cell.angle_beta   90.00
_cell.angle_gamma   90.00
#
_symmetry.space_group_name_H-M   'P 1'
#
loop_
_entity.id
_entity.type
_entity.pdbx_description
1 polymer ?
#
loop_
_entity_poly.entity_id
_entity_poly.type
_entity_poly.pdbx_seq_one_letter_code
_entity_poly.pdbx_strand_id
1 'polypeptide(L)'
;MLIIILCADIAYVAYAVKVRRLATEADIRLLWISILFWILLVIMISKKLLILGKERRRGFQIFVHFREKLSKKFHGTSKWVLISWLKFTGMCCIEDSPRSRKRVGKIALVVMLCLIAVLYLIFFVVMRNPKNLISLIGIGAMVLICVLMSVHPLKINWQPVLMGFFIQFTFAVVTLQTKPGYAVFDFIGAQTSALMENSKVGASFVFGDLIETRCFVIQVLPLVVFFSAFISIMFHLGWVQKFIIKPSNYFRHIMGTTGPETVNALTNIFLSMVYAHVAP
;
A
#
# COMPACT_ATOMS: atom_id res chain seq x y z
N MET A 1 14.24 -4.82 -42.70
CA MET A 1 14.26 -3.80 -41.64
C MET A 1 14.27 -4.41 -40.23
N LEU A 2 13.26 -5.22 -39.83
CA LEU A 2 13.21 -5.84 -38.49
C LEU A 2 14.43 -6.71 -38.12
N ILE A 3 14.97 -7.48 -39.07
CA ILE A 3 16.12 -8.37 -38.85
C ILE A 3 17.40 -7.56 -38.56
N ILE A 4 17.58 -6.40 -39.20
CA ILE A 4 18.74 -5.52 -39.00
C ILE A 4 18.70 -4.88 -37.62
N ILE A 5 17.51 -4.45 -37.16
CA ILE A 5 17.29 -3.91 -35.81
C ILE A 5 17.57 -4.99 -34.76
N LEU A 6 17.14 -6.23 -35.01
CA LEU A 6 17.35 -7.37 -34.11
C LEU A 6 18.83 -7.73 -33.97
N CYS A 7 19.60 -7.72 -35.06
CA CYS A 7 21.05 -7.93 -35.02
C CYS A 7 21.79 -6.80 -34.27
N ALA A 8 21.35 -5.53 -34.42
CA ALA A 8 21.93 -4.40 -33.72
C ALA A 8 21.66 -4.46 -32.20
N ASP A 9 20.45 -4.84 -31.77
CA ASP A 9 20.08 -5.02 -30.36
C ASP A 9 20.89 -6.16 -29.71
N ILE A 10 21.01 -7.31 -30.39
CA ILE A 10 21.78 -8.45 -29.88
C ILE A 10 23.28 -8.09 -29.76
N ALA A 11 23.85 -7.39 -30.75
CA ALA A 11 25.23 -6.93 -30.70
C ALA A 11 25.46 -5.93 -29.55
N TYR A 12 24.48 -5.05 -29.29
CA TYR A 12 24.53 -4.08 -28.18
C TYR A 12 24.45 -4.76 -26.81
N VAL A 13 23.53 -5.71 -26.62
CA VAL A 13 23.41 -6.49 -25.37
C VAL A 13 24.70 -7.30 -25.13
N ALA A 14 25.27 -7.92 -26.16
CA ALA A 14 26.53 -8.63 -26.06
C ALA A 14 27.71 -7.71 -25.69
N TYR A 15 27.77 -6.50 -26.26
CA TYR A 15 28.79 -5.50 -25.94
C TYR A 15 28.65 -5.00 -24.49
N ALA A 16 27.43 -4.69 -24.04
CA ALA A 16 27.15 -4.21 -22.69
C ALA A 16 27.50 -5.26 -21.61
N VAL A 17 27.21 -6.54 -21.88
CA VAL A 17 27.53 -7.65 -20.96
C VAL A 17 29.03 -7.94 -20.92
N LYS A 18 29.72 -7.92 -22.07
CA LYS A 18 31.12 -8.35 -22.16
C LYS A 18 32.14 -7.25 -21.80
N VAL A 19 31.85 -5.99 -22.11
CA VAL A 19 32.82 -4.87 -21.98
C VAL A 19 32.54 -4.01 -20.74
N ARG A 20 31.28 -3.65 -20.46
CA ARG A 20 30.94 -2.69 -19.39
C ARG A 20 30.56 -3.33 -18.04
N ARG A 21 30.44 -4.66 -17.96
CA ARG A 21 30.02 -5.41 -16.75
C ARG A 21 28.83 -4.77 -16.01
N LEU A 22 27.86 -4.21 -16.74
CA LEU A 22 26.64 -3.57 -16.19
C LEU A 22 26.89 -2.51 -15.08
N ALA A 23 28.04 -1.83 -15.08
CA ALA A 23 28.42 -0.92 -13.98
C ALA A 23 27.59 0.39 -13.92
N THR A 24 26.86 0.74 -14.98
CA THR A 24 26.16 2.03 -15.12
C THR A 24 24.64 1.86 -15.18
N GLU A 25 23.90 2.68 -14.41
CA GLU A 25 22.42 2.72 -14.35
C GLU A 25 21.73 2.83 -15.72
N ALA A 26 22.36 3.52 -16.67
CA ALA A 26 21.85 3.67 -18.03
C ALA A 26 21.86 2.34 -18.81
N ASP A 27 22.88 1.50 -18.62
CA ASP A 27 23.03 0.23 -19.32
C ASP A 27 21.95 -0.77 -18.86
N ILE A 28 21.64 -0.76 -17.56
CA ILE A 28 20.58 -1.60 -16.97
C ILE A 28 19.20 -1.15 -17.48
N ARG A 29 18.94 0.17 -17.54
CA ARG A 29 17.68 0.70 -18.11
C ARG A 29 17.50 0.32 -19.58
N LEU A 30 18.56 0.39 -20.38
CA LEU A 30 18.55 0.01 -21.78
C LEU A 30 18.31 -1.50 -21.96
N LEU A 31 18.86 -2.33 -21.07
CA LEU A 31 18.64 -3.78 -21.08
C LEU A 31 17.17 -4.13 -20.78
N TRP A 32 16.55 -3.44 -19.83
CA TRP A 32 15.12 -3.59 -19.55
C TRP A 32 14.24 -3.07 -20.69
N ILE A 33 14.60 -1.97 -21.34
CA ILE A 33 13.90 -1.48 -22.55
C ILE A 33 13.99 -2.52 -23.67
N SER A 34 15.14 -3.17 -23.86
CA SER A 34 15.32 -4.25 -24.83
C SER A 34 14.45 -5.47 -24.50
N ILE A 35 14.40 -5.89 -23.23
CA ILE A 35 13.52 -7.00 -22.77
C ILE A 35 12.04 -6.66 -23.02
N LEU A 36 11.61 -5.44 -22.70
CA LEU A 36 10.23 -4.97 -22.88
C LEU A 36 9.87 -4.89 -24.37
N PHE A 37 10.82 -4.46 -25.21
CA PHE A 37 10.72 -4.45 -26.66
C PHE A 37 10.56 -5.88 -27.21
N TRP A 38 11.35 -6.85 -26.74
CA TRP A 38 11.22 -8.26 -27.14
C TRP A 38 9.86 -8.86 -26.73
N ILE A 39 9.35 -8.56 -25.54
CA ILE A 39 8.01 -9.00 -25.09
C ILE A 39 6.93 -8.42 -26.01
N LEU A 40 7.00 -7.12 -26.35
CA LEU A 40 6.06 -6.47 -27.26
C LEU A 40 6.13 -7.04 -28.68
N LEU A 41 7.35 -7.30 -29.18
CA LEU A 41 7.59 -7.87 -30.50
C LEU A 41 7.00 -9.29 -30.59
N VAL A 42 7.17 -10.11 -29.56
CA VAL A 42 6.56 -11.45 -29.45
C VAL A 42 5.03 -11.36 -29.44
N ILE A 43 4.45 -10.38 -28.72
CA ILE A 43 2.99 -10.16 -28.70
C ILE A 43 2.48 -9.71 -30.09
N MET A 44 3.19 -8.81 -30.77
CA MET A 44 2.82 -8.34 -32.11
C MET A 44 2.91 -9.47 -33.16
N ILE A 45 3.99 -10.26 -33.13
CA ILE A 45 4.15 -11.43 -33.99
C ILE A 45 3.04 -12.44 -33.71
N SER A 46 2.75 -12.74 -32.44
CA SER A 46 1.67 -13.65 -32.04
C SER A 46 0.30 -13.18 -32.54
N LYS A 47 0.01 -11.87 -32.46
CA LYS A 47 -1.22 -11.27 -33.01
C LYS A 47 -1.27 -11.35 -34.54
N LYS A 48 -0.16 -11.07 -35.23
CA LYS A 48 -0.10 -11.11 -36.70
C LYS A 48 -0.19 -12.55 -37.24
N LEU A 49 0.42 -13.51 -36.56
CA LEU A 49 0.29 -14.95 -36.86
C LEU A 49 -1.13 -15.46 -36.61
N LEU A 50 -1.83 -14.95 -35.59
CA LEU A 50 -3.24 -15.27 -35.34
C LEU A 50 -4.17 -14.75 -36.45
N ILE A 51 -3.89 -13.59 -37.01
CA ILE A 51 -4.67 -13.02 -38.13
C ILE A 51 -4.45 -13.87 -39.39
N LEU A 52 -3.19 -14.17 -39.73
CA LEU A 52 -2.84 -15.00 -40.91
C LEU A 52 -3.31 -16.46 -40.77
N GLY A 53 -3.34 -16.99 -39.54
CA GLY A 53 -3.86 -18.33 -39.24
C GLY A 53 -5.36 -18.48 -39.47
N LYS A 54 -6.12 -17.39 -39.47
CA LYS A 54 -7.56 -17.40 -39.79
C LYS A 54 -7.83 -17.60 -41.29
N GLU A 55 -6.84 -17.30 -42.14
CA GLU A 55 -6.91 -17.37 -43.60
C GLU A 55 -6.41 -18.72 -44.15
N ARG A 56 -5.47 -19.39 -43.48
CA ARG A 56 -4.97 -20.75 -43.83
C ARG A 56 -5.46 -21.82 -42.85
N ARG A 57 -6.57 -22.50 -43.19
CA ARG A 57 -7.31 -23.47 -42.34
C ARG A 57 -6.56 -24.73 -41.83
N ARG A 58 -5.36 -25.09 -42.30
CA ARG A 58 -4.78 -26.43 -42.00
C ARG A 58 -3.54 -26.47 -41.08
N GLY A 59 -2.90 -25.35 -40.74
CA GLY A 59 -1.60 -25.38 -40.03
C GLY A 59 -1.57 -24.97 -38.55
N PHE A 60 -2.59 -24.25 -38.05
CA PHE A 60 -2.50 -23.53 -36.76
C PHE A 60 -3.54 -23.93 -35.70
N GLN A 61 -4.10 -25.14 -35.78
CA GLN A 61 -5.04 -25.69 -34.78
C GLN A 61 -4.48 -25.68 -33.34
N ILE A 62 -3.17 -25.92 -33.19
CA ILE A 62 -2.47 -25.93 -31.90
C ILE A 62 -2.58 -24.59 -31.16
N PHE A 63 -2.52 -23.46 -31.88
CA PHE A 63 -2.59 -22.13 -31.27
C PHE A 63 -4.01 -21.71 -30.89
N VAL A 64 -5.02 -22.11 -31.67
CA VAL A 64 -6.43 -21.89 -31.32
C VAL A 64 -6.79 -22.67 -30.07
N HIS A 65 -6.36 -23.94 -29.99
CA HIS A 65 -6.56 -24.78 -28.83
C HIS A 65 -5.82 -24.23 -27.58
N PHE A 66 -4.60 -23.73 -27.76
CA PHE A 66 -3.85 -23.07 -26.68
C PHE A 66 -4.56 -21.80 -26.18
N ARG A 67 -5.10 -20.96 -27.08
CA ARG A 67 -5.87 -19.76 -26.71
C ARG A 67 -7.13 -20.08 -25.93
N GLU A 68 -7.89 -21.09 -26.34
CA GLU A 68 -9.09 -21.52 -25.60
C GLU A 68 -8.74 -22.07 -24.22
N LYS A 69 -7.65 -22.84 -24.14
CA LYS A 69 -7.14 -23.36 -22.87
C LYS A 69 -6.68 -22.23 -21.95
N LEU A 70 -6.00 -21.21 -22.49
CA LEU A 70 -5.56 -20.02 -21.75
C LEU A 70 -6.75 -19.17 -21.30
N SER A 71 -7.76 -18.97 -22.16
CA SER A 71 -8.97 -18.18 -21.85
C SER A 71 -9.84 -18.85 -20.79
N LYS A 72 -10.01 -20.18 -20.87
CA LYS A 72 -10.70 -20.98 -19.84
C LYS A 72 -9.93 -20.97 -18.52
N LYS A 73 -8.60 -21.10 -18.57
CA LYS A 73 -7.74 -21.00 -17.38
C LYS A 73 -7.83 -19.61 -16.75
N PHE A 74 -7.85 -18.54 -17.55
CA PHE A 74 -7.95 -17.15 -17.11
C PHE A 74 -9.31 -16.83 -16.46
N HIS A 75 -10.42 -17.28 -17.05
CA HIS A 75 -11.76 -17.18 -16.45
C HIS A 75 -11.88 -18.01 -15.17
N GLY A 76 -11.27 -19.20 -15.14
CA GLY A 76 -11.16 -20.04 -13.95
C GLY A 76 -10.39 -19.35 -12.82
N THR A 77 -9.22 -18.78 -13.11
CA THR A 77 -8.44 -18.00 -12.15
C THR A 77 -9.16 -16.73 -11.70
N SER A 78 -9.90 -16.03 -12.56
CA SER A 78 -10.67 -14.85 -12.16
C SER A 78 -11.80 -15.21 -11.18
N LYS A 79 -12.54 -16.29 -11.43
CA LYS A 79 -13.55 -16.80 -10.49
C LYS A 79 -12.92 -17.31 -9.18
N TRP A 80 -11.79 -18.02 -9.28
CA TRP A 80 -11.07 -18.52 -8.12
C TRP A 80 -10.51 -17.39 -7.27
N VAL A 81 -9.96 -16.34 -7.89
CA VAL A 81 -9.50 -15.11 -7.21
C VAL A 81 -10.66 -14.38 -6.56
N LEU A 82 -11.82 -14.26 -7.23
CA LEU A 82 -13.00 -13.62 -6.63
C LEU A 82 -13.52 -14.40 -5.42
N ILE A 83 -13.55 -15.75 -5.50
CA ILE A 83 -13.97 -16.63 -4.40
C ILE A 83 -12.95 -16.61 -3.26
N SER A 84 -11.66 -16.66 -3.58
CA SER A 84 -10.57 -16.54 -2.60
C SER A 84 -10.58 -15.16 -1.94
N TRP A 85 -10.91 -14.09 -2.67
CA TRP A 85 -11.03 -12.75 -2.13
C TRP A 85 -12.28 -12.58 -1.25
N LEU A 86 -13.43 -13.15 -1.65
CA LEU A 86 -14.65 -13.21 -0.81
C LEU A 86 -14.42 -13.99 0.49
N LYS A 87 -13.65 -15.09 0.42
CA LYS A 87 -13.20 -15.83 1.61
C LYS A 87 -12.19 -15.03 2.43
N PHE A 88 -11.29 -14.31 1.78
CA PHE A 88 -10.25 -13.52 2.43
C PHE A 88 -10.77 -12.24 3.09
N THR A 89 -11.86 -11.64 2.61
CA THR A 89 -12.46 -10.45 3.25
C THR A 89 -13.53 -10.78 4.30
N GLY A 90 -13.79 -12.07 4.56
CA GLY A 90 -14.78 -12.51 5.54
C GLY A 90 -16.24 -12.15 5.17
N MET A 91 -16.50 -11.71 3.95
CA MET A 91 -17.82 -11.26 3.49
C MET A 91 -18.73 -12.43 3.07
N CYS A 92 -18.81 -13.51 3.87
CA CYS A 92 -19.70 -14.64 3.61
C CYS A 92 -21.19 -14.30 3.84
N CYS A 93 -21.51 -13.20 4.55
CA CYS A 93 -22.89 -12.89 4.95
C CYS A 93 -23.57 -11.79 4.10
N ILE A 94 -23.05 -11.46 2.92
CA ILE A 94 -23.79 -10.55 2.03
C ILE A 94 -24.94 -11.33 1.39
N GLU A 95 -26.16 -10.92 1.74
CA GLU A 95 -27.41 -11.24 1.04
C GLU A 95 -27.18 -11.33 -0.48
N ASP A 96 -27.54 -12.47 -1.09
CA ASP A 96 -27.24 -12.88 -2.48
C ASP A 96 -28.03 -12.05 -3.53
N SER A 97 -27.99 -10.72 -3.42
CA SER A 97 -28.59 -9.79 -4.38
C SER A 97 -27.66 -9.58 -5.59
N PRO A 98 -28.16 -9.69 -6.84
CA PRO A 98 -27.36 -9.51 -8.05
C PRO A 98 -26.76 -8.10 -8.18
N ARG A 99 -27.31 -7.09 -7.50
CA ARG A 99 -26.73 -5.73 -7.42
C ARG A 99 -25.56 -5.63 -6.44
N SER A 100 -25.52 -6.48 -5.41
CA SER A 100 -24.42 -6.54 -4.44
C SER A 100 -23.19 -7.20 -5.05
N ARG A 101 -23.36 -8.31 -5.76
CA ARG A 101 -22.28 -9.05 -6.45
C ARG A 101 -21.50 -8.17 -7.46
N LYS A 102 -22.19 -7.28 -8.18
CA LYS A 102 -21.56 -6.31 -9.10
C LYS A 102 -20.78 -5.19 -8.37
N ARG A 103 -21.22 -4.76 -7.18
CA ARG A 103 -20.50 -3.77 -6.37
C ARG A 103 -19.26 -4.38 -5.71
N VAL A 104 -19.38 -5.58 -5.15
CA VAL A 104 -18.26 -6.32 -4.57
C VAL A 104 -17.19 -6.63 -5.63
N GLY A 105 -17.60 -7.06 -6.83
CA GLY A 105 -16.65 -7.28 -7.93
C GLY A 105 -15.90 -6.02 -8.37
N LYS A 106 -16.55 -4.84 -8.36
CA LYS A 106 -15.88 -3.56 -8.65
C LYS A 106 -14.90 -3.16 -7.54
N ILE A 107 -15.26 -3.33 -6.27
CA ILE A 107 -14.39 -3.02 -5.13
C ILE A 107 -13.18 -3.97 -5.13
N ALA A 108 -13.40 -5.26 -5.33
CA ALA A 108 -12.33 -6.26 -5.44
C ALA A 108 -11.34 -5.94 -6.56
N LEU A 109 -11.85 -5.53 -7.73
CA LEU A 109 -11.03 -5.13 -8.87
C LEU A 109 -10.19 -3.88 -8.57
N VAL A 110 -10.77 -2.86 -7.93
CA VAL A 110 -10.05 -1.64 -7.53
C VAL A 110 -8.98 -1.95 -6.48
N VAL A 111 -9.29 -2.78 -5.49
CA VAL A 111 -8.31 -3.20 -4.47
C VAL A 111 -7.17 -4.01 -5.09
N MET A 112 -7.47 -4.91 -6.02
CA MET A 112 -6.45 -5.66 -6.76
C MET A 112 -5.57 -4.75 -7.64
N LEU A 113 -6.16 -3.75 -8.31
CA LEU A 113 -5.41 -2.75 -9.08
C LEU A 113 -4.52 -1.89 -8.19
N CYS A 114 -5.02 -1.47 -7.01
CA CYS A 114 -4.23 -0.74 -6.02
C CYS A 114 -3.10 -1.60 -5.43
N LEU A 115 -3.36 -2.88 -5.14
CA LEU A 115 -2.33 -3.84 -4.70
C LEU A 115 -1.22 -3.99 -5.75
N ILE A 116 -1.59 -4.14 -7.02
CA ILE A 116 -0.62 -4.24 -8.12
C ILE A 116 0.17 -2.92 -8.26
N ALA A 117 -0.49 -1.77 -8.14
CA ALA A 117 0.17 -0.47 -8.22
C ALA A 117 1.14 -0.23 -7.04
N VAL A 118 0.75 -0.62 -5.82
CA VAL A 118 1.59 -0.53 -4.63
C VAL A 118 2.78 -1.48 -4.73
N LEU A 119 2.57 -2.72 -5.19
CA LEU A 119 3.65 -3.67 -5.45
C LEU A 119 4.61 -3.17 -6.55
N TYR A 120 4.08 -2.57 -7.62
CA TYR A 120 4.88 -1.94 -8.66
C TYR A 120 5.70 -0.75 -8.11
N LEU A 121 5.12 0.08 -7.24
CA LEU A 121 5.81 1.19 -6.59
C LEU A 121 6.89 0.71 -5.62
N ILE A 122 6.62 -0.33 -4.84
CA ILE A 122 7.63 -0.97 -3.97
C ILE A 122 8.78 -1.50 -4.82
N PHE A 123 8.48 -2.21 -5.91
CA PHE A 123 9.47 -2.71 -6.85
C PHE A 123 10.30 -1.56 -7.46
N PHE A 124 9.65 -0.48 -7.89
CA PHE A 124 10.31 0.71 -8.42
C PHE A 124 11.22 1.39 -7.39
N VAL A 125 10.77 1.51 -6.13
CA VAL A 125 11.55 2.11 -5.03
C VAL A 125 12.74 1.25 -4.63
N VAL A 126 12.59 -0.08 -4.60
CA VAL A 126 13.69 -1.02 -4.32
C VAL A 126 14.74 -0.97 -5.44
N MET A 127 14.30 -0.92 -6.70
CA MET A 127 15.21 -0.84 -7.84
C MET A 127 15.91 0.51 -7.98
N ARG A 128 15.39 1.58 -7.36
CA ARG A 128 16.01 2.92 -7.40
C ARG A 128 17.24 3.04 -6.50
N ASN A 129 17.31 2.29 -5.40
CA ASN A 129 18.46 2.29 -4.49
C ASN A 129 18.61 0.92 -3.81
N PRO A 130 19.74 0.19 -3.99
CA PRO A 130 19.94 -1.12 -3.36
C PRO A 130 19.93 -1.09 -1.82
N LYS A 131 20.18 0.08 -1.21
CA LYS A 131 20.06 0.29 0.24
C LYS A 131 18.63 0.09 0.77
N ASN A 132 17.61 0.30 -0.07
CA ASN A 132 16.21 0.09 0.32
C ASN A 132 15.90 -1.40 0.55
N LEU A 133 16.71 -2.31 0.01
CA LEU A 133 16.59 -3.74 0.24
C LEU A 133 16.84 -4.10 1.71
N ILE A 134 17.72 -3.36 2.39
CA ILE A 134 17.99 -3.53 3.82
C ILE A 134 16.73 -3.22 4.63
N SER A 135 16.00 -2.16 4.26
CA SER A 135 14.73 -1.83 4.91
C SER A 135 13.65 -2.89 4.66
N LEU A 136 13.60 -3.49 3.46
CA LEU A 136 12.65 -4.56 3.15
C LEU A 136 12.96 -5.84 3.95
N ILE A 137 14.24 -6.20 4.05
CA ILE A 137 14.70 -7.33 4.88
C ILE A 137 14.37 -7.06 6.36
N GLY A 138 14.54 -5.83 6.83
CA GLY A 138 14.18 -5.43 8.19
C GLY A 138 12.70 -5.65 8.52
N ILE A 139 11.79 -5.30 7.59
CA ILE A 139 10.35 -5.57 7.76
C ILE A 139 10.08 -7.07 7.83
N GLY A 140 10.71 -7.86 6.95
CA GLY A 140 10.61 -9.32 7.00
C GLY A 140 11.14 -9.91 8.31
N ALA A 141 12.25 -9.39 8.82
CA ALA A 141 12.83 -9.80 10.10
C ALA A 141 11.92 -9.46 11.28
N MET A 142 11.28 -8.29 11.30
CA MET A 142 10.32 -7.92 12.35
C MET A 142 9.12 -8.86 12.34
N VAL A 143 8.55 -9.18 11.17
CA VAL A 143 7.46 -10.16 11.07
C VAL A 143 7.92 -11.55 11.54
N LEU A 144 9.13 -11.97 11.18
CA LEU A 144 9.69 -13.24 11.63
C LEU A 144 9.81 -13.29 13.16
N ILE A 145 10.32 -12.23 13.79
CA ILE A 145 10.41 -12.13 15.25
C ILE A 145 9.02 -12.21 15.89
N CYS A 146 8.03 -11.50 15.34
CA CYS A 146 6.64 -11.60 15.83
C CYS A 146 6.07 -13.02 15.70
N VAL A 147 6.39 -13.74 14.63
CA VAL A 147 5.95 -15.13 14.44
C VAL A 147 6.66 -16.08 15.42
N LEU A 148 7.96 -15.87 15.68
CA LEU A 148 8.73 -16.67 16.62
C LEU A 148 8.29 -16.46 18.07
N MET A 149 7.94 -15.23 18.44
CA MET A 149 7.41 -14.90 19.78
C MET A 149 5.92 -15.25 19.93
N SER A 150 5.25 -15.67 18.86
CA SER A 150 3.83 -16.00 18.91
C SER A 150 3.59 -17.30 19.70
N VAL A 151 2.65 -17.26 20.63
CA VAL A 151 2.21 -18.43 21.42
C VAL A 151 1.62 -19.53 20.53
N HIS A 152 1.00 -19.14 19.40
CA HIS A 152 0.32 -20.06 18.48
C HIS A 152 0.65 -19.71 17.02
N PRO A 153 1.88 -20.01 16.54
CA PRO A 153 2.34 -19.59 15.20
C PRO A 153 1.53 -20.20 14.05
N LEU A 154 0.92 -21.37 14.27
CA LEU A 154 0.09 -22.06 13.28
C LEU A 154 -1.34 -21.51 13.15
N LYS A 155 -1.81 -20.71 14.13
CA LYS A 155 -3.18 -20.17 14.17
C LYS A 155 -3.24 -18.66 13.86
N ILE A 156 -2.18 -18.11 13.26
CA ILE A 156 -2.12 -16.68 12.94
C ILE A 156 -3.13 -16.37 11.83
N ASN A 157 -4.04 -15.41 12.10
CA ASN A 157 -4.89 -14.86 11.07
C ASN A 157 -4.06 -13.87 10.21
N TRP A 158 -3.73 -14.29 8.99
CA TRP A 158 -2.90 -13.50 8.07
C TRP A 158 -3.64 -12.33 7.42
N GLN A 159 -4.97 -12.31 7.47
CA GLN A 159 -5.77 -11.23 6.90
C GLN A 159 -5.43 -9.85 7.50
N PRO A 160 -5.53 -9.63 8.83
CA PRO A 160 -5.22 -8.33 9.44
C PRO A 160 -3.74 -7.97 9.28
N VAL A 161 -2.82 -8.94 9.30
CA VAL A 161 -1.39 -8.70 9.12
C VAL A 161 -1.10 -8.14 7.72
N LEU A 162 -1.57 -8.84 6.68
CA LEU A 162 -1.35 -8.43 5.29
C LEU A 162 -2.09 -7.14 4.94
N MET A 163 -3.34 -6.98 5.40
CA MET A 163 -4.11 -5.76 5.18
C MET A 163 -3.51 -4.57 5.92
N GLY A 164 -2.99 -4.76 7.14
CA GLY A 164 -2.29 -3.71 7.89
C GLY A 164 -1.06 -3.20 7.16
N PHE A 165 -0.19 -4.09 6.68
CA PHE A 165 0.94 -3.69 5.83
C PHE A 165 0.48 -2.96 4.58
N PHE A 166 -0.53 -3.49 3.88
CA PHE A 166 -1.04 -2.85 2.67
C PHE A 166 -1.53 -1.42 2.93
N ILE A 167 -2.32 -1.20 3.98
CA ILE A 167 -2.81 0.13 4.37
C ILE A 167 -1.65 1.05 4.76
N GLN A 168 -0.72 0.56 5.58
CA GLN A 168 0.42 1.36 6.05
C GLN A 168 1.34 1.79 4.90
N PHE A 169 1.65 0.88 3.95
CA PHE A 169 2.43 1.21 2.75
C PHE A 169 1.68 2.16 1.82
N THR A 170 0.38 1.91 1.59
CA THR A 170 -0.44 2.78 0.75
C THR A 170 -0.49 4.18 1.33
N PHE A 171 -0.71 4.30 2.65
CA PHE A 171 -0.70 5.57 3.35
C PHE A 171 0.65 6.27 3.20
N ALA A 172 1.77 5.58 3.46
CA ALA A 172 3.11 6.15 3.32
C ALA A 172 3.41 6.65 1.90
N VAL A 173 3.02 5.88 0.87
CA VAL A 173 3.19 6.29 -0.53
C VAL A 173 2.34 7.51 -0.85
N VAL A 174 1.07 7.51 -0.44
CA VAL A 174 0.16 8.63 -0.67
C VAL A 174 0.67 9.89 0.01
N THR A 175 1.14 9.82 1.26
CA THR A 175 1.55 10.99 2.03
C THR A 175 2.95 11.49 1.66
N LEU A 176 3.92 10.61 1.44
CA LEU A 176 5.33 10.99 1.22
C LEU A 176 5.73 11.17 -0.25
N GLN A 177 5.14 10.41 -1.18
CA GLN A 177 5.53 10.50 -2.60
C GLN A 177 4.63 11.40 -3.43
N THR A 178 3.36 11.57 -3.05
CA THR A 178 2.45 12.40 -3.85
C THR A 178 2.52 13.85 -3.42
N LYS A 179 2.62 14.76 -4.40
CA LYS A 179 2.55 16.22 -4.18
C LYS A 179 1.34 16.66 -3.36
N PRO A 180 0.09 16.22 -3.67
CA PRO A 180 -1.06 16.61 -2.86
C PRO A 180 -1.00 16.04 -1.44
N GLY A 181 -0.48 14.81 -1.26
CA GLY A 181 -0.31 14.22 0.07
C GLY A 181 0.65 15.03 0.93
N TYR A 182 1.80 15.43 0.38
CA TYR A 182 2.76 16.28 1.08
C TYR A 182 2.14 17.63 1.47
N ALA A 183 1.42 18.29 0.56
CA ALA A 183 0.77 19.58 0.83
C ALA A 183 -0.26 19.50 1.97
N VAL A 184 -1.04 18.42 2.05
CA VAL A 184 -2.00 18.21 3.14
C VAL A 184 -1.28 18.05 4.49
N PHE A 185 -0.19 17.27 4.52
CA PHE A 185 0.57 17.06 5.76
C PHE A 185 1.34 18.29 6.20
N ASP A 186 1.85 19.08 5.25
CA ASP A 186 2.49 20.37 5.53
C ASP A 186 1.48 21.35 6.16
N PHE A 187 0.26 21.41 5.60
CA PHE A 187 -0.83 22.19 6.20
C PHE A 187 -1.16 21.74 7.63
N ILE A 188 -1.32 20.44 7.86
CA ILE A 188 -1.59 19.89 9.21
C ILE A 188 -0.42 20.21 10.16
N GLY A 189 0.82 20.13 9.68
CA GLY A 189 2.02 20.51 10.41
C GLY A 189 1.96 21.98 10.84
N ALA A 190 1.65 22.89 9.91
CA ALA A 190 1.52 24.32 10.19
C ALA A 190 0.44 24.61 11.24
N GLN A 191 -0.73 23.96 11.16
CA GLN A 191 -1.78 24.10 12.19
C GLN A 191 -1.32 23.59 13.56
N THR A 192 -0.59 22.48 13.60
CA THR A 192 -0.04 21.91 14.84
C THR A 192 1.02 22.83 15.45
N SER A 193 1.88 23.43 14.61
CA SER A 193 2.85 24.44 15.05
C SER A 193 2.17 25.70 15.61
N ALA A 194 1.09 26.17 14.99
CA ALA A 194 0.30 27.29 15.51
C ALA A 194 -0.33 26.97 16.87
N LEU A 195 -0.85 25.76 17.06
CA LEU A 195 -1.37 25.31 18.37
C LEU A 195 -0.26 25.26 19.43
N MET A 196 0.94 24.80 19.06
CA MET A 196 2.10 24.80 19.95
C MET A 196 2.51 26.23 20.35
N GLU A 197 2.42 27.18 19.43
CA GLU A 197 2.72 28.59 19.72
C GLU A 197 1.69 29.22 20.67
N ASN A 198 0.39 28.95 20.47
CA ASN A 198 -0.66 29.36 21.40
C ASN A 198 -0.46 28.78 22.82
N SER A 199 0.00 27.53 22.90
CA SER A 199 0.34 26.90 24.17
C SER A 199 1.51 27.60 24.88
N LYS A 200 2.52 28.09 24.15
CA LYS A 200 3.64 28.85 24.73
C LYS A 200 3.18 30.18 25.32
N VAL A 201 2.24 30.88 24.68
CA VAL A 201 1.64 32.11 25.24
C VAL A 201 0.92 31.80 26.55
N GLY A 202 0.13 30.72 26.60
CA GLY A 202 -0.53 30.26 27.82
C GLY A 202 0.46 29.86 28.92
N ALA A 203 1.56 29.20 28.55
CA ALA A 203 2.62 28.88 29.50
C ALA A 203 3.27 30.15 30.06
N SER A 204 3.55 31.15 29.21
CA SER A 204 4.17 32.43 29.63
C SER A 204 3.28 33.21 30.59
N PHE A 205 1.96 33.12 30.42
CA PHE A 205 1.01 33.68 31.38
C PHE A 205 1.07 33.01 32.76
N VAL A 206 1.24 31.69 32.81
CA VAL A 206 1.26 30.93 34.07
C VAL A 206 2.62 30.98 34.78
N PHE A 207 3.71 30.88 34.03
CA PHE A 207 5.07 30.73 34.57
C PHE A 207 5.93 32.00 34.46
N GLY A 208 5.46 33.06 33.78
CA GLY A 208 6.22 34.31 33.62
C GLY A 208 7.60 34.08 33.02
N ASP A 209 8.62 34.67 33.65
CA ASP A 209 10.01 34.62 33.19
C ASP A 209 10.69 33.25 33.42
N LEU A 210 10.07 32.33 34.18
CA LEU A 210 10.65 31.01 34.45
C LEU A 210 10.74 30.10 33.21
N ILE A 211 10.17 30.52 32.08
CA ILE A 211 10.29 29.82 30.79
C ILE A 211 11.69 30.00 30.19
N GLU A 212 12.36 31.12 30.47
CA GLU A 212 13.71 31.40 29.97
C GLU A 212 14.77 30.48 30.59
N THR A 213 14.48 29.90 31.76
CA THR A 213 15.37 29.00 32.49
C THR A 213 15.63 27.66 31.77
N ARG A 214 15.12 27.46 30.55
CA ARG A 214 15.27 26.25 29.70
C ARG A 214 15.04 24.92 30.43
N CYS A 215 14.23 24.94 31.48
CA CYS A 215 13.91 23.73 32.22
C CYS A 215 12.91 22.92 31.39
N PHE A 216 13.27 21.69 31.05
CA PHE A 216 12.46 20.77 30.23
C PHE A 216 11.02 20.69 30.74
N VAL A 217 10.86 20.66 32.07
CA VAL A 217 9.59 20.58 32.77
C VAL A 217 8.67 21.75 32.40
N ILE A 218 9.19 22.98 32.40
CA ILE A 218 8.43 24.21 32.17
C ILE A 218 8.10 24.38 30.68
N GLN A 219 8.88 23.78 29.78
CA GLN A 219 8.63 23.86 28.33
C GLN A 219 7.66 22.80 27.82
N VAL A 220 7.70 21.58 28.38
CA VAL A 220 6.96 20.44 27.83
C VAL A 220 5.64 20.17 28.55
N LEU A 221 5.57 20.30 29.89
CA LEU A 221 4.32 20.01 30.61
C LEU A 221 3.14 20.91 30.21
N PRO A 222 3.32 22.24 30.04
CA PRO A 222 2.19 23.10 29.66
C PRO A 222 1.60 22.72 28.30
N LEU A 223 2.44 22.25 27.38
CA LEU A 223 2.01 21.74 26.08
C LEU A 223 1.13 20.50 26.23
N VAL A 224 1.54 19.55 27.07
CA VAL A 224 0.77 18.32 27.35
C VAL A 224 -0.57 18.66 28.01
N VAL A 225 -0.59 19.57 28.99
CA VAL A 225 -1.82 20.00 29.68
C VAL A 225 -2.77 20.71 28.71
N PHE A 226 -2.24 21.60 27.87
CA PHE A 226 -3.01 22.29 26.83
C PHE A 226 -3.65 21.30 25.84
N PHE A 227 -2.88 20.35 25.31
CA PHE A 227 -3.41 19.32 24.40
C PHE A 227 -4.42 18.41 25.08
N SER A 228 -4.22 18.05 26.36
CA SER A 228 -5.19 17.26 27.13
C SER A 228 -6.53 18.00 27.27
N ALA A 229 -6.51 19.28 27.60
CA ALA A 229 -7.71 20.12 27.66
C ALA A 229 -8.39 20.27 26.29
N PHE A 230 -7.61 20.48 25.22
CA PHE A 230 -8.12 20.56 23.85
C PHE A 230 -8.82 19.27 23.42
N ILE A 231 -8.20 18.11 23.68
CA ILE A 231 -8.79 16.80 23.39
C ILE A 231 -10.07 16.59 24.21
N SER A 232 -10.09 17.00 25.48
CA SER A 232 -11.29 16.93 26.33
C SER A 232 -12.46 17.73 25.75
N ILE A 233 -12.20 18.94 25.23
CA ILE A 233 -13.21 19.74 24.53
C ILE A 233 -13.69 19.03 23.26
N MET A 234 -12.78 18.47 22.45
CA MET A 234 -13.14 17.72 21.24
C MET A 234 -14.01 16.48 21.55
N PHE A 235 -13.78 15.84 22.69
CA PHE A 235 -14.60 14.75 23.20
C PHE A 235 -16.00 15.19 23.59
N HIS A 236 -16.10 16.29 24.34
CA HIS A 236 -17.38 16.85 24.76
C HIS A 236 -18.22 17.29 23.55
N LEU A 237 -17.58 17.84 22.51
CA LEU A 237 -18.23 18.23 21.26
C LEU A 237 -18.68 17.06 20.37
N GLY A 238 -18.35 15.81 20.72
CA GLY A 238 -18.76 14.65 19.92
C GLY A 238 -17.93 14.41 18.66
N TRP A 239 -16.83 15.15 18.45
CA TRP A 239 -16.02 15.06 17.22
C TRP A 239 -15.23 13.75 17.19
N VAL A 240 -14.60 13.41 18.30
CA VAL A 240 -13.79 12.19 18.45
C VAL A 240 -14.61 10.94 18.09
N GLN A 241 -15.86 10.85 18.55
CA GLN A 241 -16.77 9.74 18.22
C GLN A 241 -17.08 9.69 16.72
N LYS A 242 -17.33 10.84 16.07
CA LYS A 242 -17.61 10.89 14.62
C LYS A 242 -16.39 10.49 13.78
N PHE A 243 -15.20 10.91 14.17
CA PHE A 243 -13.94 10.63 13.44
C PHE A 243 -13.37 9.25 13.73
N ILE A 244 -13.73 8.60 14.83
CA ILE A 244 -13.23 7.26 15.18
C ILE A 244 -14.26 6.17 14.83
N ILE A 245 -15.52 6.30 15.25
CA ILE A 245 -16.52 5.22 15.12
C ILE A 245 -16.94 5.00 13.66
N LYS A 246 -17.05 6.08 12.86
CA LYS A 246 -17.42 5.93 11.44
C LYS A 246 -16.32 5.22 10.64
N PRO A 247 -15.04 5.61 10.75
CA PRO A 247 -13.98 4.87 10.07
C PRO A 247 -13.73 3.48 10.68
N SER A 248 -13.94 3.28 11.98
CA SER A 248 -13.73 1.96 12.60
C SER A 248 -14.57 0.87 11.97
N ASN A 249 -15.82 1.15 11.60
CA ASN A 249 -16.64 0.21 10.87
C ASN A 249 -16.05 -0.14 9.49
N TYR A 250 -15.44 0.82 8.80
CA TYR A 250 -14.77 0.58 7.52
C TYR A 250 -13.48 -0.23 7.69
N PHE A 251 -12.62 0.16 8.63
CA PHE A 251 -11.38 -0.56 8.94
C PHE A 251 -11.65 -1.98 9.45
N ARG A 252 -12.71 -2.18 10.22
CA ARG A 252 -13.15 -3.50 10.70
C ARG A 252 -13.46 -4.44 9.53
N HIS A 253 -14.15 -3.93 8.51
CA HIS A 253 -14.47 -4.71 7.31
C HIS A 253 -13.22 -5.05 6.48
N ILE A 254 -12.22 -4.17 6.45
CA ILE A 254 -10.97 -4.42 5.72
C ILE A 254 -10.09 -5.43 6.46
N MET A 255 -9.87 -5.19 7.75
CA MET A 255 -8.94 -5.96 8.58
C MET A 255 -9.51 -7.31 9.03
N GLY A 256 -10.84 -7.46 9.09
CA GLY A 256 -11.49 -8.67 9.63
C GLY A 256 -11.35 -8.82 11.14
N THR A 257 -10.99 -7.74 11.85
CA THR A 257 -10.82 -7.66 13.30
C THR A 257 -12.14 -7.47 14.04
N THR A 258 -12.13 -7.59 15.36
CA THR A 258 -13.33 -7.34 16.16
C THR A 258 -13.64 -5.84 16.25
N GLY A 259 -14.90 -5.49 16.50
CA GLY A 259 -15.34 -4.09 16.62
C GLY A 259 -14.55 -3.31 17.69
N PRO A 260 -14.53 -3.79 18.95
CA PRO A 260 -13.79 -3.14 20.04
C PRO A 260 -12.28 -3.03 19.77
N GLU A 261 -11.66 -4.04 19.18
CA GLU A 261 -10.23 -4.03 18.83
C GLU A 261 -9.91 -2.95 17.80
N THR A 262 -10.74 -2.82 16.77
CA THR A 262 -10.56 -1.83 15.70
C THR A 262 -10.79 -0.41 16.23
N VAL A 263 -11.80 -0.23 17.08
CA VAL A 263 -12.06 1.04 17.75
C VAL A 263 -10.87 1.41 18.63
N ASN A 264 -10.41 0.51 19.50
CA ASN A 264 -9.25 0.75 20.36
C ASN A 264 -7.98 1.11 19.54
N ALA A 265 -7.72 0.40 18.44
CA ALA A 265 -6.59 0.66 17.57
C ALA A 265 -6.65 2.05 16.90
N LEU A 266 -7.81 2.46 16.39
CA LEU A 266 -7.99 3.79 15.80
C LEU A 266 -7.97 4.90 16.84
N THR A 267 -8.51 4.63 18.04
CA THR A 267 -8.48 5.58 19.13
C THR A 267 -7.05 5.87 19.59
N ASN A 268 -6.17 4.86 19.62
CA ASN A 268 -4.75 5.03 19.93
C ASN A 268 -3.98 5.93 18.95
N ILE A 269 -4.51 6.18 17.74
CA ILE A 269 -3.88 7.11 16.79
C ILE A 269 -4.10 8.56 17.23
N PHE A 270 -5.29 8.87 17.76
CA PHE A 270 -5.66 10.24 18.14
C PHE A 270 -5.44 10.53 19.62
N LEU A 271 -5.54 9.50 20.45
CA LEU A 271 -5.51 9.61 21.89
C LEU A 271 -4.39 8.75 22.46
N SER A 272 -3.82 9.24 23.55
CA SER A 272 -2.85 8.48 24.30
C SER A 272 -3.50 7.23 24.91
N MET A 273 -2.69 6.20 25.18
CA MET A 273 -3.09 4.86 25.64
C MET A 273 -4.11 4.87 26.80
N VAL A 274 -4.05 5.90 27.66
CA VAL A 274 -4.93 6.07 28.82
C VAL A 274 -6.40 6.32 28.42
N TYR A 275 -6.64 7.00 27.30
CA TYR A 275 -7.99 7.42 26.90
C TYR A 275 -8.62 6.47 25.88
N ALA A 276 -7.84 5.55 25.31
CA ALA A 276 -8.31 4.67 24.24
C ALA A 276 -9.28 3.59 24.71
N HIS A 277 -9.08 3.07 25.93
CA HIS A 277 -9.99 2.09 26.53
C HIS A 277 -11.33 2.67 26.99
N VAL A 278 -11.40 4.01 27.15
CA VAL A 278 -12.59 4.71 27.66
C VAL A 278 -13.54 5.13 26.52
N ALA A 279 -13.10 4.98 25.26
CA ALA A 279 -13.94 5.23 24.10
C ALA A 279 -15.01 4.13 23.97
N PRO A 280 -16.29 4.51 23.75
CA PRO A 280 -17.44 3.59 23.74
C PRO A 280 -17.43 2.58 22.58
#